data_AF-A0A6N9STI5-F1
#
_entry.id   AF-A0A6N9STI5-F1
#
_cell.length_a   1.000
_cell.length_b   1.000
_cell.length_c   1.000
_cell.angle_alpha   90.00
_cell.angle_beta   90.00
_cell.angle_gamma   90.00
#
_symmetry.space_group_name_H-M   'P 1'
#
loop_
_entity.id
_entity.type
_entity.pdbx_description
1 polymer ?
#
loop_
_entity_poly.entity_id
_entity_poly.type
_entity_poly.pdbx_seq_one_letter_code
_entity_poly.pdbx_strand_id
1 'polypeptide(L)'
;MLTPFVLACLSYALMLVAFYNPRRRSFHIPVMLATILFDVAMPVFLYTHRRWWHRLVDQEDIFSFGIWMHFGLLITLYALEAAQIWSARKILAGDPSARATHHHQARALLMVRALVLITGGILADPT
;
A
#
# COMPACT_ATOMS: atom_id res chain seq x y z
N MET A 1 -21.52 1.31 -8.24
CA MET A 1 -20.40 0.41 -8.55
C MET A 1 -19.23 0.76 -7.62
N LEU A 2 -18.54 -0.22 -7.04
CA LEU A 2 -17.37 0.05 -6.19
C LEU A 2 -16.23 0.57 -7.07
N THR A 3 -15.79 1.81 -6.86
CA THR A 3 -14.65 2.36 -7.60
C THR A 3 -13.34 1.79 -7.04
N PRO A 4 -12.25 1.80 -7.82
CA PRO A 4 -10.93 1.34 -7.34
C PRO A 4 -10.48 2.09 -6.08
N PHE A 5 -10.81 3.38 -5.98
CA PHE A 5 -10.53 4.19 -4.80
C PHE A 5 -11.26 3.67 -3.55
N VAL A 6 -12.56 3.36 -3.65
CA VAL A 6 -13.32 2.80 -2.53
C VAL A 6 -12.77 1.45 -2.10
N LEU A 7 -12.40 0.58 -3.04
CA LEU A 7 -11.77 -0.71 -2.73
C LEU A 7 -10.45 -0.53 -1.98
N ALA A 8 -9.65 0.46 -2.37
CA ALA A 8 -8.38 0.77 -1.73
C ALA A 8 -8.57 1.38 -0.32
N CYS A 9 -9.62 2.17 -0.10
CA CYS A 9 -10.01 2.61 1.25
C CYS A 9 -10.46 1.43 2.14
N LEU A 10 -11.22 0.49 1.59
CA LEU A 10 -11.67 -0.70 2.32
C LEU A 10 -10.49 -1.62 2.68
N SER A 11 -9.52 -1.80 1.79
CA SER A 11 -8.33 -2.60 2.08
C SER A 11 -7.48 -1.95 3.18
N TYR A 12 -7.38 -0.61 3.19
CA TYR A 12 -6.74 0.13 4.26
C TYR A 12 -7.46 0.00 5.61
N ALA A 13 -8.79 0.12 5.62
CA ALA A 13 -9.58 -0.09 6.83
C ALA A 13 -9.39 -1.51 7.39
N LEU A 14 -9.36 -2.52 6.52
CA LEU A 14 -9.10 -3.90 6.91
C LEU A 14 -7.70 -4.07 7.53
N MET A 15 -6.69 -3.42 6.95
CA MET A 15 -5.33 -3.40 7.48
C MET A 15 -5.25 -2.73 8.86
N LEU A 16 -5.98 -1.63 9.07
CA LEU A 16 -6.08 -0.98 10.39
C LEU A 16 -6.68 -1.92 11.44
N VAL A 17 -7.75 -2.64 11.10
CA VAL A 17 -8.34 -3.65 12.00
C VAL A 17 -7.33 -4.75 12.34
N ALA A 18 -6.55 -5.22 11.36
CA ALA A 18 -5.48 -6.18 11.59
C ALA A 18 -4.34 -5.63 12.45
N PHE A 19 -4.02 -4.34 12.35
CA PHE A 19 -3.01 -3.68 13.18
C PHE A 19 -3.39 -3.64 14.66
N TYR A 20 -4.67 -3.41 14.99
CA TYR A 20 -5.14 -3.40 16.39
C TYR A 20 -5.33 -4.80 16.98
N ASN A 21 -5.44 -5.84 16.15
CA ASN A 21 -5.64 -7.22 16.61
C ASN A 21 -4.55 -8.20 16.12
N PRO A 22 -3.26 -7.93 16.38
CA PRO A 22 -2.16 -8.76 15.85
C PRO A 22 -2.03 -10.12 16.53
N ARG A 23 -2.71 -10.33 17.68
CA ARG A 23 -2.66 -11.60 18.41
C ARG A 23 -3.37 -12.74 17.66
N ARG A 24 -4.43 -12.43 16.92
CA ARG A 24 -5.19 -13.42 16.13
C ARG A 24 -4.49 -13.65 14.79
N ARG A 25 -3.43 -14.47 14.79
CA ARG A 25 -2.59 -14.75 13.60
C ARG A 25 -3.39 -15.29 12.41
N SER A 26 -4.40 -16.11 12.65
CA SER A 26 -5.30 -16.66 11.62
C SER A 26 -6.11 -15.60 10.88
N PHE A 27 -6.27 -14.41 11.44
CA PHE A 27 -6.89 -13.26 10.80
C PHE A 27 -5.83 -12.28 10.27
N HIS A 28 -4.85 -11.93 11.11
CA HIS A 28 -3.84 -10.92 10.80
C HIS A 28 -2.99 -11.29 9.58
N ILE A 29 -2.48 -12.53 9.51
CA ILE A 29 -1.57 -12.95 8.42
C ILE A 29 -2.29 -12.95 7.06
N PRO A 30 -3.48 -13.57 6.91
CA PRO A 30 -4.21 -13.52 5.64
C PRO A 30 -4.57 -12.10 5.21
N VAL A 31 -4.98 -11.22 6.15
CA VAL A 31 -5.25 -9.82 5.83
C VAL A 31 -4.01 -9.13 5.28
N MET A 32 -2.87 -9.26 5.95
CA MET A 32 -1.62 -8.65 5.49
C MET A 32 -1.21 -9.14 4.11
N LEU A 33 -1.32 -10.45 3.84
CA LEU A 33 -1.02 -11.01 2.52
C LEU A 33 -1.97 -10.46 1.45
N ALA A 34 -3.28 -10.43 1.72
CA ALA A 34 -4.27 -9.89 0.80
C ALA A 34 -4.04 -8.40 0.51
N THR A 35 -3.68 -7.61 1.53
CA THR A 35 -3.45 -6.17 1.37
C THR A 35 -2.18 -5.86 0.59
N ILE A 36 -1.12 -6.67 0.74
CA ILE A 36 0.13 -6.56 -0.03
C ILE A 36 -0.12 -6.96 -1.49
N LEU A 37 -0.82 -8.09 -1.71
CA LEU A 37 -1.19 -8.51 -3.07
C LEU A 37 -2.06 -7.46 -3.77
N PHE A 38 -2.99 -6.84 -3.03
CA PHE A 38 -3.79 -5.75 -3.54
C PHE A 38 -2.93 -4.55 -3.95
N ASP A 39 -1.96 -4.13 -3.13
CA ASP A 39 -1.09 -3.00 -3.43
C ASP A 39 -0.21 -3.24 -4.66
N VAL A 40 0.29 -4.46 -4.84
CA VAL A 40 1.06 -4.82 -6.04
C VAL A 40 0.16 -4.92 -7.28
N ALA A 41 -1.04 -5.48 -7.14
CA ALA A 41 -1.95 -5.68 -8.27
C ALA A 41 -2.59 -4.37 -8.75
N MET A 42 -2.84 -3.41 -7.85
CA MET A 42 -3.56 -2.19 -8.17
C MET A 42 -2.88 -1.32 -9.24
N PRO A 43 -1.57 -1.04 -9.18
CA PRO A 43 -0.89 -0.31 -10.25
C PRO A 43 -0.93 -1.03 -11.59
N VAL A 44 -0.80 -2.36 -11.61
CA VAL A 44 -0.92 -3.16 -12.84
C VAL A 44 -2.33 -3.07 -13.42
N PHE A 45 -3.35 -3.20 -12.57
CA PHE A 45 -4.74 -3.03 -12.95
C PHE A 45 -5.02 -1.63 -13.51
N LEU A 46 -4.60 -0.58 -12.79
CA LEU A 46 -4.80 0.80 -13.23
C LEU A 46 -4.05 1.09 -14.54
N TYR A 47 -2.82 0.60 -14.69
CA TYR A 47 -2.02 0.78 -15.91
C TYR A 47 -2.71 0.20 -17.14
N THR A 48 -3.31 -0.99 -16.98
CA THR A 48 -3.97 -1.72 -18.07
C THR A 48 -5.39 -1.21 -18.38
N HIS A 49 -6.05 -0.55 -17.44
CA HIS A 49 -7.45 -0.14 -17.58
C HIS A 49 -7.66 1.39 -17.73
N ARG A 50 -6.59 2.19 -17.67
CA ARG A 50 -6.65 3.65 -17.89
C ARG A 50 -5.70 4.10 -19.00
N ARG A 51 -6.04 5.23 -19.63
CA ARG A 51 -5.24 5.85 -20.71
C ARG A 51 -4.01 6.59 -20.17
N TRP A 52 -3.16 5.89 -19.44
CA TRP A 52 -1.96 6.50 -18.82
C TRP A 52 -0.98 7.06 -19.85
N TRP A 53 -0.88 6.46 -21.04
CA TRP A 53 -0.07 7.02 -22.12
C TRP A 53 -0.50 8.45 -22.46
N HIS A 54 -1.80 8.64 -22.72
CA HIS A 54 -2.35 9.94 -23.03
C HIS A 54 -2.09 10.96 -21.92
N ARG A 55 -2.23 10.54 -20.67
CA ARG A 55 -2.03 11.43 -19.52
C ARG A 55 -0.57 11.79 -19.29
N LEU A 56 0.29 10.78 -19.17
CA LEU A 56 1.69 10.97 -18.81
C LEU A 56 2.49 11.61 -19.95
N VAL A 57 2.18 11.26 -21.20
CA VAL A 57 2.92 11.70 -22.39
C VAL A 57 2.21 12.87 -23.06
N ASP A 58 0.98 12.69 -23.53
CA ASP A 58 0.32 13.72 -24.35
C ASP A 58 -0.08 14.96 -23.54
N GLN A 59 -0.38 14.80 -22.24
CA GLN A 59 -0.64 15.90 -21.31
C GLN A 59 0.60 16.28 -20.46
N GLU A 60 1.74 15.66 -20.72
CA GLU A 60 3.03 15.93 -20.07
C GLU A 60 3.03 15.80 -18.52
N ASP A 61 2.03 15.11 -17.94
CA ASP A 61 1.91 14.91 -16.49
C ASP A 61 3.12 14.17 -15.90
N ILE A 62 3.91 13.46 -16.72
CA ILE A 62 5.14 12.80 -16.30
C ILE A 62 6.15 13.77 -15.68
N PHE A 63 6.12 15.06 -16.00
CA PHE A 63 7.01 16.05 -15.38
C PHE A 63 6.42 16.68 -14.12
N SER A 64 5.18 16.36 -13.78
CA SER A 64 4.53 16.92 -12.60
C SER A 64 5.15 16.37 -11.31
N PHE A 65 5.30 17.26 -10.32
CA PHE A 65 5.76 16.88 -8.99
C PHE A 65 4.85 15.81 -8.35
N GLY A 66 3.53 15.92 -8.56
CA GLY A 66 2.54 15.00 -7.99
C GLY A 66 2.75 13.55 -8.41
N ILE A 67 3.03 13.30 -9.70
CA ILE A 67 3.30 11.95 -10.23
C ILE A 67 4.55 11.35 -9.59
N TRP A 68 5.66 12.09 -9.54
CA TRP A 68 6.91 11.59 -8.97
C TRP A 68 6.86 11.40 -7.46
N MET A 69 6.15 12.29 -6.76
CA MET A 69 5.91 12.15 -5.33
C MET A 69 5.08 10.89 -5.03
N HIS A 70 4.00 10.65 -5.78
CA HIS A 70 3.21 9.43 -5.64
C HIS A 70 4.03 8.18 -5.98
N PHE A 71 4.84 8.23 -7.03
CA PHE A 71 5.72 7.13 -7.41
C PHE A 71 6.76 6.81 -6.31
N GLY A 72 7.38 7.83 -5.71
CA GLY A 72 8.28 7.67 -4.57
C GLY A 72 7.59 7.07 -3.33
N LEU A 73 6.32 7.43 -3.09
CA LEU A 73 5.50 6.82 -2.04
C LEU A 73 5.23 5.34 -2.32
N LEU A 74 4.96 4.94 -3.57
CA LEU A 74 4.79 3.53 -3.95
C LEU A 74 6.08 2.71 -3.74
N ILE A 75 7.24 3.25 -4.12
CA ILE A 75 8.52 2.58 -3.84
C ILE A 75 8.72 2.40 -2.33
N THR A 76 8.43 3.45 -1.56
CA THR A 76 8.54 3.43 -0.10
C THR A 76 7.58 2.40 0.51
N LEU A 77 6.35 2.32 0.00
CA LEU A 77 5.33 1.35 0.40
C LEU A 77 5.88 -0.08 0.23
N TYR A 78 6.37 -0.41 -0.97
CA TYR A 78 6.91 -1.74 -1.25
C TYR A 78 8.15 -2.08 -0.41
N ALA A 79 9.04 -1.11 -0.17
CA ALA A 79 10.19 -1.31 0.71
C ALA A 79 9.74 -1.62 2.16
N LEU A 80 8.73 -0.91 2.66
CA LEU A 80 8.18 -1.16 4.00
C LEU A 80 7.43 -2.50 4.09
N GLU A 81 6.70 -2.89 3.05
CA GLU A 81 6.07 -4.22 2.97
C GLU A 81 7.11 -5.34 2.98
N ALA A 82 8.19 -5.21 2.21
CA ALA A 82 9.30 -6.17 2.22
C ALA A 82 9.96 -6.25 3.61
N ALA A 83 10.21 -5.11 4.25
CA ALA A 83 10.75 -5.04 5.60
C ALA A 83 9.82 -5.69 6.64
N GLN A 84 8.50 -5.49 6.51
CA GLN A 84 7.48 -6.16 7.32
C GLN A 84 7.50 -7.68 7.15
N ILE A 85 7.57 -8.17 5.91
CA ILE A 85 7.66 -9.61 5.64
C ILE A 85 8.92 -10.19 6.30
N TRP A 86 10.07 -9.52 6.18
CA TRP A 86 11.31 -9.99 6.80
C TRP A 86 11.24 -10.04 8.33
N SER A 87 10.73 -8.99 8.98
CA SER A 87 10.58 -8.98 10.43
C SER A 87 9.50 -9.96 10.91
N ALA A 88 8.42 -10.14 10.15
CA ALA A 88 7.39 -11.14 10.43
C ALA A 88 7.94 -12.56 10.39
N ARG A 89 8.79 -12.90 9.41
CA ARG A 89 9.46 -14.20 9.33
C ARG A 89 10.30 -14.50 10.57
N LYS A 90 11.01 -13.50 11.12
CA LYS A 90 11.76 -13.65 12.39
C LYS A 90 10.84 -13.93 13.58
N ILE A 91 9.72 -13.21 13.68
CA ILE A 91 8.72 -13.45 14.74
C ILE A 91 8.12 -14.85 14.64
N LEU A 92 7.85 -15.33 13.42
CA LEU A 92 7.34 -16.67 13.18
C LEU A 92 8.38 -17.75 13.49
N ALA A 93 9.67 -17.46 13.30
CA ALA A 93 10.78 -18.30 13.74
C ALA A 93 11.01 -18.28 15.26
N GLY A 94 10.22 -17.49 16.02
CA GLY A 94 10.27 -17.47 17.48
C GLY A 94 11.15 -16.37 18.07
N ASP A 95 11.72 -15.46 17.27
CA ASP A 95 12.52 -14.33 17.76
C ASP A 95 11.61 -13.21 18.31
N PRO A 96 11.55 -13.00 19.65
CA PRO A 96 10.71 -11.97 20.23
C PRO A 96 11.25 -10.56 20.01
N SER A 97 12.56 -10.39 19.78
CA SER A 97 13.20 -9.08 19.62
C SER A 97 12.72 -8.34 18.38
N ALA A 98 12.34 -9.09 17.34
CA ALA A 98 11.81 -8.56 16.09
C ALA A 98 10.43 -7.88 16.22
N ARG A 99 9.69 -8.09 17.32
CA ARG A 99 8.32 -7.57 17.50
C ARG A 99 8.25 -6.05 17.58
N ALA A 100 9.18 -5.42 18.31
CA ALA A 100 9.20 -3.96 18.44
C ALA A 100 9.49 -3.30 17.08
N THR A 101 10.48 -3.82 16.36
CA THR A 101 10.83 -3.37 15.00
C THR A 101 9.66 -3.57 14.03
N HIS A 102 9.03 -4.75 14.03
CA HIS A 102 7.85 -5.02 13.21
C HIS A 102 6.71 -4.04 13.52
N HIS A 103 6.46 -3.72 14.79
CA HIS A 103 5.41 -2.78 15.17
C HIS A 103 5.70 -1.34 14.70
N HIS A 104 6.94 -0.88 14.82
CA HIS A 104 7.34 0.45 14.33
C HIS A 104 7.25 0.55 12.81
N GLN A 105 7.74 -0.45 12.10
CA GLN A 105 7.61 -0.55 10.65
C GLN A 105 6.14 -0.59 10.20
N ALA A 106 5.26 -1.29 10.92
CA ALA A 106 3.83 -1.34 10.62
C ALA A 106 3.15 0.04 10.75
N ARG A 107 3.55 0.87 11.72
CA ARG A 107 3.07 2.26 11.83
C ARG A 107 3.49 3.11 10.64
N ALA A 108 4.76 3.01 10.23
CA ALA A 108 5.26 3.71 9.05
C ALA A 108 4.51 3.24 7.78
N LEU A 109 4.29 1.93 7.66
CA LEU A 109 3.55 1.34 6.54
C LEU A 109 2.11 1.87 6.45
N LEU A 110 1.38 1.93 7.57
CA LEU A 110 0.03 2.50 7.62
C LEU A 110 0.01 3.98 7.23
N MET A 111 1.02 4.75 7.65
CA MET A 111 1.12 6.17 7.30
C MET A 111 1.40 6.36 5.81
N VAL A 112 2.40 5.66 5.27
CA VAL A 112 2.75 5.72 3.84
C VAL A 112 1.58 5.26 2.98
N ARG A 113 0.89 4.18 3.36
CA ARG A 113 -0.28 3.69 2.62
C ARG A 113 -1.41 4.71 2.60
N ALA A 114 -1.67 5.42 3.70
CA ALA A 114 -2.65 6.51 3.70
C ALA A 114 -2.25 7.63 2.72
N LEU A 115 -0.97 8.00 2.69
CA LEU A 115 -0.46 8.99 1.73
C LEU A 115 -0.60 8.52 0.29
N VAL A 116 -0.30 7.25 -0.02
CA VAL A 116 -0.51 6.65 -1.34
C VAL A 116 -1.97 6.73 -1.75
N LEU A 117 -2.92 6.42 -0.85
CA LEU A 117 -4.35 6.53 -1.14
C LEU A 117 -4.78 7.96 -1.45
N ILE A 118 -4.36 8.92 -0.62
CA ILE A 118 -4.73 10.33 -0.79
C ILE A 118 -4.17 10.85 -2.12
N THR A 119 -2.88 10.65 -2.36
CA THR A 119 -2.19 11.14 -3.56
C THR A 119 -2.67 10.43 -4.82
N GLY A 120 -2.90 9.11 -4.75
CA GLY A 120 -3.48 8.35 -5.85
C GLY A 120 -4.93 8.75 -6.14
N GLY A 121 -5.72 9.09 -5.12
CA GLY A 121 -7.06 9.63 -5.27
C GLY A 121 -7.08 10.99 -5.98
N ILE A 122 -6.21 11.91 -5.55
CA ILE A 122 -6.03 13.22 -6.19
C ILE A 122 -5.62 13.05 -7.66
N LEU A 123 -4.67 12.15 -7.94
CA LEU A 123 -4.22 11.89 -9.30
C LEU A 123 -5.24 11.14 -10.14
N ALA A 124 -6.18 10.39 -9.56
CA ALA A 124 -7.16 9.60 -10.31
C ALA A 124 -8.33 10.45 -10.86
N ASP A 125 -8.50 11.68 -10.37
CA ASP A 125 -9.62 12.55 -10.70
C ASP A 125 -9.53 13.01 -12.18
N PRO A 126 -10.58 12.82 -13.01
CA PRO A 126 -10.58 13.30 -14.37
C PRO A 126 -10.93 14.79 -14.34
N THR A 127 -9.93 15.66 -14.44
CA THR A 127 -10.17 16.98 -15.04
C THR A 127 -10.45 16.81 -16.52
#